data_AF-A0AAC8XV97-F1
#
_entry.id   AF-A0AAC8XV97-F1
#
_cell.length_a   1.000
_cell.length_b   1.000
_cell.length_c   1.000
_cell.angle_alpha   90.00
_cell.angle_beta   90.00
_cell.angle_gamma   90.00
#
_symmetry.space_group_name_H-M   'P 1'
#
loop_
_entity.id
_entity.type
_entity.pdbx_description
1 polymer ?
#
loop_
_entity_poly.entity_id
_entity_poly.type
_entity_poly.pdbx_seq_one_letter_code
_entity_poly.pdbx_strand_id
1 'polypeptide(L)'
;MLFSRSFKHCLIGFLLLFSTASNAGLITNIATETVRYSILSQNPWGNFRWTASYDIGFVNQDLLIDVDVYLDGYEPGSALRDIWEDGIESIWSNAFDLSDGTYFYDTVFNVDWLSTDVGADHTVIVYEGDGNVNLVQWYTGKPSGYAYSRQGVVAAHEFGHMIGLFDEYNGGALNPDGLIRNNSIMGRNLSSPRTDHFDAFLEWAQVNSGVASLALVADSGVDNYFVSEPSSLVILLLSICIVLFIKTESRRNHIEVSGRSLFA
;
A
#
# COMPACT_ATOMS: atom_id res chain seq x y z
N MET A 1 24.22 -63.91 -38.78
CA MET A 1 23.43 -62.85 -39.46
C MET A 1 22.46 -62.31 -38.43
N LEU A 2 22.69 -61.17 -37.77
CA LEU A 2 22.72 -59.77 -38.21
C LEU A 2 21.36 -59.05 -38.06
N PHE A 3 21.42 -57.91 -37.37
CA PHE A 3 20.45 -56.81 -37.13
C PHE A 3 19.24 -57.10 -36.20
N SER A 4 19.07 -56.48 -35.01
CA SER A 4 19.07 -55.05 -34.56
C SER A 4 17.72 -54.34 -34.72
N ARG A 5 17.15 -53.88 -33.58
CA ARG A 5 16.47 -52.58 -33.30
C ARG A 5 15.58 -52.74 -32.04
N SER A 6 15.98 -52.30 -30.84
CA SER A 6 15.86 -50.94 -30.26
C SER A 6 14.45 -50.34 -30.32
N PHE A 7 13.78 -50.20 -29.16
CA PHE A 7 13.04 -48.99 -28.71
C PHE A 7 12.74 -49.17 -27.21
N LYS A 8 13.59 -48.63 -26.32
CA LYS A 8 13.47 -47.33 -25.63
C LYS A 8 12.29 -47.23 -24.64
N HIS A 9 12.66 -47.30 -23.37
CA HIS A 9 12.13 -46.61 -22.19
C HIS A 9 10.77 -45.89 -22.31
N CYS A 10 9.84 -46.24 -21.43
CA CYS A 10 8.94 -45.24 -20.84
C CYS A 10 8.95 -45.42 -19.32
N LEU A 11 10.02 -44.91 -18.71
CA LEU A 11 10.04 -44.55 -17.30
C LEU A 11 9.05 -43.40 -17.15
N ILE A 12 7.84 -43.68 -16.66
CA ILE A 12 6.92 -42.63 -16.22
C ILE A 12 7.48 -42.11 -14.90
N GLY A 13 8.49 -41.25 -15.01
CA GLY A 13 8.90 -40.36 -13.95
C GLY A 13 7.78 -39.36 -13.76
N PHE A 14 6.98 -39.54 -12.72
CA PHE A 14 6.02 -38.55 -12.27
C PHE A 14 6.84 -37.38 -11.74
N LEU A 15 7.16 -36.43 -12.63
CA LEU A 15 7.75 -35.16 -12.26
C LEU A 15 6.66 -34.41 -11.49
N LEU A 16 6.68 -34.52 -10.16
CA LEU A 16 6.03 -33.57 -9.28
C LEU A 16 6.73 -32.24 -9.51
N LEU A 17 6.27 -31.52 -10.53
CA LEU A 17 6.37 -30.07 -10.55
C LEU A 17 5.64 -29.62 -9.30
N PHE A 18 6.40 -29.34 -8.24
CA PHE A 18 5.98 -28.37 -7.26
C PHE A 18 5.90 -27.05 -8.01
N SER A 19 4.79 -26.83 -8.73
CA SER A 19 4.30 -25.48 -8.88
C SER A 19 3.97 -25.05 -7.47
N THR A 20 4.87 -24.30 -6.84
CA THR A 20 4.39 -23.22 -5.98
C THR A 20 3.61 -22.29 -6.90
N ALA A 21 2.38 -22.68 -7.22
CA ALA A 21 1.35 -21.69 -7.35
C ALA A 21 1.32 -21.07 -5.96
N SER A 22 2.14 -20.03 -5.77
CA SER A 22 1.78 -19.00 -4.82
C SER A 22 0.34 -18.69 -5.17
N ASN A 23 -0.55 -18.76 -4.20
CA ASN A 23 -1.82 -18.07 -4.38
C ASN A 23 -1.42 -16.64 -4.72
N ALA A 24 -1.52 -16.25 -6.00
CA ALA A 24 -1.62 -14.86 -6.38
C ALA A 24 -2.99 -14.43 -5.87
N GLY A 25 -3.07 -14.32 -4.55
CA GLY A 25 -4.22 -13.91 -3.80
C GLY A 25 -3.89 -12.52 -3.31
N LEU A 26 -4.88 -11.65 -3.42
CA LEU A 26 -4.92 -10.37 -2.74
C LEU A 26 -4.38 -10.49 -1.30
N ILE A 27 -3.71 -9.45 -0.82
CA ILE A 27 -3.19 -9.40 0.55
C ILE A 27 -4.38 -9.56 1.50
N THR A 28 -4.30 -10.53 2.41
CA THR A 28 -5.34 -10.71 3.44
C THR A 28 -5.32 -9.54 4.40
N ASN A 29 -6.47 -9.16 4.94
CA ASN A 29 -6.51 -8.10 5.95
C ASN A 29 -5.53 -8.39 7.10
N ILE A 30 -4.74 -7.38 7.44
CA ILE A 30 -3.80 -7.36 8.55
C ILE A 30 -4.39 -6.43 9.60
N ALA A 31 -4.51 -6.93 10.83
CA ALA A 31 -5.06 -6.14 11.93
C ALA A 31 -4.22 -4.87 12.15
N THR A 32 -4.92 -3.76 12.43
CA THR A 32 -4.28 -2.50 12.77
C THR A 32 -3.45 -2.63 14.04
N GLU A 33 -2.27 -2.02 14.04
CA GLU A 33 -1.42 -1.88 15.21
C GLU A 33 -0.87 -0.45 15.34
N THR A 34 -0.63 -0.02 16.58
CA THR A 34 -0.02 1.28 16.86
C THR A 34 1.50 1.22 16.72
N VAL A 35 2.04 2.06 15.86
CA VAL A 35 3.48 2.33 15.74
C VAL A 35 3.80 3.61 16.48
N ARG A 36 4.72 3.54 17.45
CA ARG A 36 5.16 4.70 18.22
C ARG A 36 6.65 4.67 18.52
N TYR A 37 7.37 5.73 18.17
CA TYR A 37 8.81 5.84 18.43
C TYR A 37 9.28 7.30 18.55
N SER A 38 10.40 7.50 19.26
CA SER A 38 10.99 8.83 19.44
C SER A 38 12.04 9.11 18.38
N ILE A 39 12.01 10.31 17.82
CA ILE A 39 12.97 10.80 16.84
C ILE A 39 13.82 11.90 17.46
N LEU A 40 15.09 11.92 17.08
CA LEU A 40 16.05 12.95 17.45
C LEU A 40 16.75 13.46 16.19
N SER A 41 16.54 14.72 15.86
CA SER A 41 17.33 15.45 14.87
C SER A 41 18.40 16.25 15.59
N GLN A 42 19.67 15.97 15.29
CA GLN A 42 20.82 16.74 15.76
C GLN A 42 21.51 17.37 14.56
N ASN A 43 21.33 18.67 14.39
CA ASN A 43 21.86 19.37 13.23
C ASN A 43 22.41 20.76 13.64
N PRO A 44 23.15 21.46 12.76
CA PRO A 44 23.73 22.77 13.09
C PRO A 44 22.73 23.87 13.47
N TRP A 45 21.43 23.67 13.19
CA TRP A 45 20.36 24.62 13.48
C TRP A 45 19.67 24.35 14.81
N GLY A 46 19.82 23.15 15.38
CA GLY A 46 19.26 22.81 16.68
C GLY A 46 19.17 21.31 16.94
N ASN A 47 18.72 21.01 18.16
CA ASN A 47 18.32 19.66 18.55
C ASN A 47 16.79 19.63 18.60
N PHE A 48 16.18 18.88 17.69
CA PHE A 48 14.73 18.69 17.64
C PHE A 48 14.41 17.27 18.09
N ARG A 49 13.33 17.13 18.87
CA ARG A 49 12.85 15.84 19.34
C ARG A 49 11.34 15.84 19.25
N TRP A 50 10.80 14.75 18.70
CA TRP A 50 9.38 14.50 18.68
C TRP A 50 9.13 12.99 18.74
N THR A 51 7.86 12.63 18.89
CA THR A 51 7.39 11.25 18.84
C THR A 51 6.58 11.10 17.58
N ALA A 52 6.91 10.11 16.75
CA ALA A 52 6.03 9.64 15.72
C ALA A 52 5.03 8.65 16.35
N SER A 53 3.75 8.77 16.01
CA SER A 53 2.68 7.89 16.48
C SER A 53 1.60 7.84 15.42
N TYR A 54 1.19 6.63 15.05
CA TYR A 54 0.10 6.37 14.10
C TYR A 54 -0.31 4.90 14.24
N ASP A 55 -1.53 4.62 13.82
CA ASP A 55 -2.04 3.28 13.64
C ASP A 55 -1.82 2.85 12.18
N ILE A 56 -1.35 1.62 11.96
CA ILE A 56 -1.11 1.08 10.62
C ILE A 56 -1.75 -0.30 10.48
N GLY A 57 -2.40 -0.53 9.35
CA GLY A 57 -3.09 -1.78 9.05
C GLY A 57 -3.19 -2.02 7.56
N PHE A 58 -3.65 -3.21 7.19
CA PHE A 58 -3.99 -3.52 5.81
C PHE A 58 -5.42 -4.01 5.76
N VAL A 59 -6.34 -3.22 5.20
CA VAL A 59 -7.78 -3.47 5.30
C VAL A 59 -8.40 -3.27 3.94
N ASN A 60 -9.15 -4.27 3.47
CA ASN A 60 -9.89 -4.21 2.21
C ASN A 60 -9.05 -3.90 0.96
N GLN A 61 -7.77 -4.29 0.97
CA GLN A 61 -6.77 -4.00 -0.08
C GLN A 61 -6.06 -2.64 0.01
N ASP A 62 -6.29 -1.90 1.10
CA ASP A 62 -5.63 -0.62 1.32
C ASP A 62 -4.61 -0.75 2.45
N LEU A 63 -3.45 -0.12 2.29
CA LEU A 63 -2.55 0.17 3.39
C LEU A 63 -3.08 1.42 4.10
N LEU A 64 -3.68 1.22 5.28
CA LEU A 64 -4.24 2.29 6.08
C LEU A 64 -3.21 2.80 7.07
N ILE A 65 -2.94 4.11 7.05
CA ILE A 65 -2.19 4.86 8.05
C ILE A 65 -3.18 5.84 8.67
N ASP A 66 -3.51 5.61 9.93
CA ASP A 66 -4.49 6.38 10.69
C ASP A 66 -3.80 7.18 11.79
N VAL A 67 -4.21 8.43 11.96
CA VAL A 67 -3.63 9.33 12.97
C VAL A 67 -4.73 10.06 13.72
N ASP A 68 -4.89 9.70 14.99
CA ASP A 68 -5.83 10.35 15.89
C ASP A 68 -5.22 11.63 16.50
N VAL A 69 -5.81 12.80 16.23
CA VAL A 69 -5.30 14.08 16.71
C VAL A 69 -6.29 14.78 17.63
N TYR A 70 -5.86 15.06 18.86
CA TYR A 70 -6.59 15.94 19.76
C TYR A 70 -6.16 17.40 19.56
N LEU A 71 -7.13 18.26 19.27
CA LEU A 71 -6.93 19.71 19.16
C LEU A 71 -7.26 20.38 20.51
N ASP A 72 -6.22 20.90 21.18
CA ASP A 72 -6.35 21.67 22.43
C ASP A 72 -6.28 23.18 22.15
N GLY A 73 -6.79 23.99 23.07
CA GLY A 73 -6.72 25.46 22.98
C GLY A 73 -7.89 26.09 22.23
N TYR A 74 -7.59 26.93 21.24
CA TYR A 74 -8.60 27.70 20.50
C TYR A 74 -9.38 26.79 19.55
N GLU A 75 -10.71 26.89 19.56
CA GLU A 75 -11.59 26.10 18.69
C GLU A 75 -11.53 26.62 17.23
N PRO A 76 -10.93 25.87 16.27
CA PRO A 76 -10.75 26.34 14.90
C PRO A 76 -12.06 26.40 14.09
N GLY A 77 -13.11 25.72 14.54
CA GLY A 77 -14.35 25.53 13.80
C GLY A 77 -14.23 24.45 12.71
N SER A 78 -15.36 23.93 12.24
CA SER A 78 -15.38 22.81 11.28
C SER A 78 -14.70 23.17 9.96
N ALA A 79 -14.96 24.34 9.40
CA ALA A 79 -14.41 24.72 8.10
C ALA A 79 -12.87 24.73 8.05
N LEU A 80 -12.20 25.03 9.16
CA LEU A 80 -10.73 24.99 9.21
C LEU A 80 -10.21 23.57 9.49
N ARG A 81 -10.94 22.76 10.29
CA ARG A 81 -10.65 21.34 10.43
C ARG A 81 -10.73 20.62 9.08
N ASP A 82 -11.81 20.85 8.32
CA ASP A 82 -12.00 20.28 6.99
C ASP A 82 -10.84 20.69 6.05
N ILE A 83 -10.37 21.95 6.10
CA ILE A 83 -9.21 22.40 5.30
C ILE A 83 -7.92 21.66 5.68
N TRP A 84 -7.70 21.39 6.97
CA TRP A 84 -6.53 20.66 7.44
C TRP A 84 -6.60 19.19 7.07
N GLU A 85 -7.73 18.55 7.31
CA GLU A 85 -8.03 17.15 6.98
C GLU A 85 -7.90 16.91 5.48
N ASP A 86 -8.67 17.63 4.65
CA ASP A 86 -8.59 17.56 3.19
C ASP A 86 -7.15 17.78 2.70
N GLY A 87 -6.44 18.74 3.31
CA GLY A 87 -5.07 19.06 2.96
C GLY A 87 -4.09 17.92 3.25
N ILE A 88 -4.24 17.27 4.39
CA ILE A 88 -3.42 16.11 4.80
C ILE A 88 -3.72 14.94 3.88
N GLU A 89 -4.98 14.52 3.82
CA GLU A 89 -5.40 13.30 3.17
C GLU A 89 -5.18 13.37 1.66
N SER A 90 -5.55 14.48 1.01
CA SER A 90 -5.36 14.62 -0.45
C SER A 90 -3.91 14.76 -0.89
N ILE A 91 -2.99 15.13 0.01
CA ILE A 91 -1.57 15.24 -0.30
C ILE A 91 -0.86 13.90 -0.10
N TRP A 92 -1.20 13.17 0.96
CA TRP A 92 -0.50 11.94 1.35
C TRP A 92 -1.13 10.69 0.74
N SER A 93 -2.46 10.57 0.76
CA SER A 93 -3.16 9.41 0.21
C SER A 93 -2.97 9.31 -1.30
N ASN A 94 -2.72 8.10 -1.78
CA ASN A 94 -2.47 7.77 -3.18
C ASN A 94 -1.37 8.64 -3.82
N ALA A 95 -0.45 9.23 -3.04
CA ALA A 95 0.73 9.83 -3.65
C ALA A 95 1.64 8.74 -4.23
N PHE A 96 1.69 7.58 -3.55
CA PHE A 96 2.35 6.38 -3.99
C PHE A 96 1.58 5.15 -3.53
N ASP A 97 1.31 4.22 -4.44
CA ASP A 97 0.63 2.96 -4.15
C ASP A 97 1.66 1.83 -3.97
N LEU A 98 1.26 0.77 -3.27
CA LEU A 98 2.03 -0.45 -3.24
C LEU A 98 1.70 -1.30 -4.48
N SER A 99 2.71 -1.97 -5.04
CA SER A 99 2.51 -2.95 -6.09
C SER A 99 3.31 -4.22 -5.83
N ASP A 100 2.66 -5.37 -6.01
CA ASP A 100 3.32 -6.69 -6.03
C ASP A 100 3.73 -7.14 -7.46
N GLY A 101 3.61 -6.24 -8.43
CA GLY A 101 3.82 -6.49 -9.85
C GLY A 101 2.59 -7.06 -10.59
N THR A 102 1.53 -7.43 -9.87
CA THR A 102 0.24 -7.91 -10.41
C THR A 102 -0.90 -6.98 -10.03
N TYR A 103 -0.98 -6.64 -8.74
CA TYR A 103 -1.99 -5.78 -8.14
C TYR A 103 -1.38 -4.47 -7.66
N PHE A 104 -2.24 -3.47 -7.53
CA PHE A 104 -1.97 -2.21 -6.87
C PHE A 104 -2.83 -2.14 -5.61
N TYR A 105 -2.26 -1.57 -4.55
CA TYR A 105 -2.89 -1.40 -3.25
C TYR A 105 -2.69 0.04 -2.83
N ASP A 106 -3.80 0.73 -2.55
CA ASP A 106 -3.81 2.15 -2.27
C ASP A 106 -3.12 2.41 -0.92
N THR A 107 -2.44 3.56 -0.81
CA THR A 107 -2.01 4.06 0.50
C THR A 107 -3.00 5.12 0.97
N VAL A 108 -3.64 4.85 2.09
CA VAL A 108 -4.69 5.70 2.64
C VAL A 108 -4.21 6.29 3.94
N PHE A 109 -4.01 7.61 3.95
CA PHE A 109 -3.76 8.39 5.15
C PHE A 109 -5.07 9.01 5.61
N ASN A 110 -5.42 8.76 6.86
CA ASN A 110 -6.62 9.27 7.52
C ASN A 110 -6.21 10.06 8.75
N VAL A 111 -6.83 11.22 8.96
CA VAL A 111 -6.60 12.04 10.17
C VAL A 111 -7.92 12.33 10.85
N ASP A 112 -8.06 11.85 12.08
CA ASP A 112 -9.30 12.00 12.84
C ASP A 112 -9.14 13.04 13.96
N TRP A 113 -10.07 13.99 14.04
CA TRP A 113 -10.09 15.00 15.11
C TRP A 113 -10.83 14.49 16.34
N LEU A 114 -10.09 14.14 17.38
CA LEU A 114 -10.68 13.67 18.64
C LEU A 114 -11.18 14.83 19.51
N SER A 115 -12.24 14.55 20.27
CA SER A 115 -12.80 15.49 21.25
C SER A 115 -12.09 15.49 22.61
N THR A 116 -11.22 14.51 22.85
CA THR A 116 -10.41 14.37 24.07
C THR A 116 -9.02 13.84 23.73
N ASP A 117 -8.06 14.00 24.63
CA ASP A 117 -6.71 13.45 24.51
C ASP A 117 -6.63 11.92 24.69
N VAL A 118 -7.66 11.29 25.26
CA VAL A 118 -7.73 9.85 25.43
C VAL A 118 -7.81 9.15 24.08
N GLY A 119 -6.80 8.35 23.77
CA GLY A 119 -6.70 7.61 22.50
C GLY A 119 -5.90 8.35 21.44
N ALA A 120 -5.65 9.65 21.60
CA ALA A 120 -4.94 10.44 20.61
C ALA A 120 -3.48 9.97 20.42
N ASP A 121 -3.05 9.91 19.16
CA ASP A 121 -1.65 9.78 18.78
C ASP A 121 -0.88 11.06 19.06
N HIS A 122 -1.50 12.20 18.76
CA HIS A 122 -0.91 13.52 18.92
C HIS A 122 -1.86 14.51 19.59
N THR A 123 -1.27 15.51 20.24
CA THR A 123 -1.99 16.68 20.71
C THR A 123 -1.40 17.92 20.07
N VAL A 124 -2.25 18.71 19.42
CA VAL A 124 -1.89 19.97 18.78
C VAL A 124 -2.57 21.10 19.54
N ILE A 125 -1.79 22.08 19.98
CA ILE A 125 -2.32 23.29 20.61
C ILE A 125 -2.62 24.31 19.52
N VAL A 126 -3.90 24.66 19.38
CA VAL A 126 -4.39 25.63 18.41
C VAL A 126 -4.44 27.02 19.05
N TYR A 127 -3.89 28.01 18.34
CA TYR A 127 -3.90 29.42 18.72
C TYR A 127 -4.73 30.25 17.73
N GLU A 128 -5.39 31.28 18.23
CA GLU A 128 -6.10 32.24 17.38
C GLU A 128 -5.12 33.16 16.64
N GLY A 129 -5.35 33.39 15.34
CA GLY A 129 -4.61 34.37 14.54
C GLY A 129 -3.37 33.81 13.85
N ASP A 130 -2.47 34.69 13.42
CA ASP A 130 -1.28 34.32 12.64
C ASP A 130 -0.16 33.79 13.55
N GLY A 131 0.64 32.83 13.07
CA GLY A 131 1.80 32.33 13.82
C GLY A 131 2.62 31.28 13.09
N ASN A 132 3.73 30.87 13.70
CA ASN A 132 4.63 29.87 13.13
C ASN A 132 4.17 28.47 13.54
N VAL A 133 3.66 27.73 12.58
CA VAL A 133 3.19 26.37 12.76
C VAL A 133 4.38 25.43 13.01
N ASN A 134 4.18 24.45 13.88
CA ASN A 134 5.03 23.27 14.06
C ASN A 134 4.16 22.08 14.51
N LEU A 135 4.77 20.89 14.67
CA LEU A 135 4.07 19.64 15.04
C LEU A 135 3.13 19.76 16.26
N VAL A 136 3.39 20.64 17.24
CA VAL A 136 2.54 20.79 18.44
C VAL A 136 1.78 22.12 18.52
N GLN A 137 1.96 23.05 17.57
CA GLN A 137 1.36 24.38 17.63
C GLN A 137 0.80 24.83 16.28
N TRP A 138 -0.51 24.94 16.17
CA TRP A 138 -1.20 25.35 14.94
C TRP A 138 -1.96 26.67 15.15
N TYR A 139 -2.32 27.33 14.06
CA TYR A 139 -2.81 28.71 14.07
C TYR A 139 -4.01 28.89 13.15
N THR A 140 -5.04 29.62 13.58
CA THR A 140 -6.26 29.82 12.77
C THR A 140 -6.16 30.89 11.70
N GLY A 141 -5.12 31.72 11.73
CA GLY A 141 -4.84 32.78 10.75
C GLY A 141 -3.90 32.32 9.64
N LYS A 142 -2.88 33.11 9.33
CA LYS A 142 -1.84 32.78 8.34
C LYS A 142 -0.81 31.84 8.96
N PRO A 143 -0.60 30.63 8.36
CA PRO A 143 0.37 29.68 8.88
C PRO A 143 1.79 30.04 8.42
N SER A 144 2.74 30.20 9.35
CA SER A 144 4.17 30.41 9.11
C SER A 144 4.51 31.50 8.08
N GLY A 145 3.71 32.58 8.07
CA GLY A 145 3.85 33.69 7.11
C GLY A 145 3.36 33.40 5.69
N TYR A 146 2.84 32.20 5.42
CA TYR A 146 2.17 31.87 4.17
C TYR A 146 0.76 32.50 4.11
N ALA A 147 0.18 32.57 2.90
CA ALA A 147 -1.21 32.95 2.76
C ALA A 147 -2.14 31.94 3.44
N TYR A 148 -3.31 32.38 3.93
CA TYR A 148 -4.31 31.51 4.54
C TYR A 148 -4.69 30.31 3.66
N SER A 149 -4.69 30.48 2.33
CA SER A 149 -4.95 29.38 1.39
C SER A 149 -3.92 28.25 1.42
N ARG A 150 -2.88 28.36 2.25
CA ARG A 150 -1.86 27.33 2.47
C ARG A 150 -2.07 26.56 3.78
N GLN A 151 -3.19 26.76 4.49
CA GLN A 151 -3.51 26.03 5.72
C GLN A 151 -3.40 24.51 5.56
N GLY A 152 -4.08 23.92 4.57
CA GLY A 152 -4.03 22.47 4.33
C GLY A 152 -2.65 21.93 4.01
N VAL A 153 -1.88 22.60 3.14
CA VAL A 153 -0.51 22.14 2.78
C VAL A 153 0.50 22.32 3.91
N VAL A 154 0.33 23.33 4.77
CA VAL A 154 1.16 23.45 5.98
C VAL A 154 0.78 22.37 6.99
N ALA A 155 -0.52 22.10 7.20
CA ALA A 155 -0.95 20.98 8.04
C ALA A 155 -0.41 19.63 7.54
N ALA A 156 -0.44 19.38 6.22
CA ALA A 156 0.14 18.19 5.61
C ALA A 156 1.66 18.06 5.82
N HIS A 157 2.38 19.18 5.87
CA HIS A 157 3.80 19.18 6.22
C HIS A 157 4.03 18.75 7.68
N GLU A 158 3.28 19.34 8.61
CA GLU A 158 3.38 18.97 10.03
C GLU A 158 2.93 17.53 10.29
N PHE A 159 1.91 17.05 9.58
CA PHE A 159 1.50 15.67 9.59
C PHE A 159 2.64 14.72 9.17
N GLY A 160 3.46 15.12 8.20
CA GLY A 160 4.67 14.39 7.85
C GLY A 160 5.60 14.14 9.04
N HIS A 161 5.73 15.11 9.95
CA HIS A 161 6.47 14.90 11.21
C HIS A 161 5.76 13.93 12.16
N MET A 162 4.42 13.97 12.25
CA MET A 162 3.62 13.07 13.10
C MET A 162 3.82 11.59 12.72
N ILE A 163 4.03 11.32 11.44
CA ILE A 163 4.36 9.99 10.90
C ILE A 163 5.86 9.71 10.79
N GLY A 164 6.70 10.62 11.29
CA GLY A 164 8.12 10.38 11.53
C GLY A 164 9.10 10.89 10.49
N LEU A 165 8.66 11.78 9.60
CA LEU A 165 9.53 12.39 8.59
C LEU A 165 10.28 13.60 9.14
N PHE A 166 11.49 13.80 8.63
CA PHE A 166 12.33 14.96 8.95
C PHE A 166 12.04 16.11 7.99
N ASP A 167 12.42 17.32 8.39
CA ASP A 167 12.50 18.43 7.47
C ASP A 167 13.56 18.19 6.39
N GLU A 168 13.38 18.83 5.24
CA GLU A 168 14.28 18.77 4.09
C GLU A 168 14.72 20.16 3.63
N TYR A 169 14.78 21.10 4.57
CA TYR A 169 15.26 22.47 4.35
C TYR A 169 16.10 22.99 5.52
N ASN A 170 17.03 23.90 5.21
CA ASN A 170 17.90 24.50 6.22
C ASN A 170 17.11 25.25 7.29
N GLY A 171 17.40 24.98 8.56
CA GLY A 171 16.70 25.57 9.70
C GLY A 171 15.65 24.66 10.33
N GLY A 172 15.26 23.57 9.66
CA GLY A 172 14.33 22.58 10.19
C GLY A 172 14.97 21.45 10.98
N ALA A 173 14.13 20.53 11.45
CA ALA A 173 14.46 19.25 12.06
C ALA A 173 14.96 18.25 11.00
N LEU A 174 16.16 18.48 10.45
CA LEU A 174 16.75 17.64 9.40
C LEU A 174 17.14 16.23 9.87
N ASN A 175 17.06 15.26 8.97
CA ASN A 175 17.71 13.95 9.16
C ASN A 175 19.23 14.17 9.36
N PRO A 176 19.91 13.46 10.30
CA PRO A 176 21.36 13.38 10.39
C PRO A 176 22.12 13.20 9.05
N ASP A 177 21.52 12.54 8.07
CA ASP A 177 22.10 12.38 6.71
C ASP A 177 22.11 13.69 5.89
N GLY A 178 21.42 14.74 6.37
CA GLY A 178 21.45 16.08 5.80
C GLY A 178 20.75 16.22 4.45
N LEU A 179 19.73 15.39 4.18
CA LEU A 179 18.94 15.48 2.95
C LEU A 179 18.20 16.83 2.87
N ILE A 180 18.43 17.57 1.79
CA ILE A 180 17.76 18.85 1.51
C ILE A 180 17.09 18.78 0.14
N ARG A 181 15.78 19.01 0.09
CA ARG A 181 14.98 19.06 -1.13
C ARG A 181 14.04 20.25 -1.06
N ASN A 182 14.16 21.16 -2.01
CA ASN A 182 13.23 22.31 -2.06
C ASN A 182 11.84 21.92 -2.59
N ASN A 183 11.74 20.83 -3.33
CA ASN A 183 10.57 20.45 -4.11
C ASN A 183 9.87 19.20 -3.54
N SER A 184 9.85 19.04 -2.23
CA SER A 184 9.08 18.01 -1.52
C SER A 184 8.08 18.65 -0.55
N ILE A 185 7.12 17.87 -0.04
CA ILE A 185 6.20 18.32 1.02
C ILE A 185 6.96 18.65 2.30
N MET A 186 7.99 17.87 2.65
CA MET A 186 8.90 18.13 3.78
C MET A 186 9.96 19.21 3.46
N GLY A 187 9.90 19.79 2.27
CA GLY A 187 10.87 20.74 1.75
C GLY A 187 10.39 22.19 1.82
N ARG A 188 11.31 23.12 1.55
CA ARG A 188 11.05 24.56 1.71
C ARG A 188 9.81 25.09 0.97
N ASN A 189 9.48 24.52 -0.19
CA ASN A 189 8.37 25.01 -1.02
C ASN A 189 7.04 24.30 -0.73
N LEU A 190 7.02 23.29 0.16
CA LEU A 190 5.85 22.46 0.50
C LEU A 190 5.16 21.98 -0.79
N SER A 191 5.87 21.17 -1.57
CA SER A 191 5.41 20.67 -2.86
C SER A 191 4.68 19.34 -2.69
N SER A 192 5.14 18.27 -3.33
CA SER A 192 4.50 16.95 -3.27
C SER A 192 5.33 15.98 -2.42
N PRO A 193 4.73 14.91 -1.89
CA PRO A 193 5.50 13.84 -1.26
C PRO A 193 6.50 13.19 -2.23
N ARG A 194 7.43 12.45 -1.66
CA ARG A 194 8.49 11.73 -2.36
C ARG A 194 8.43 10.26 -1.99
N THR A 195 8.89 9.40 -2.90
CA THR A 195 8.84 7.94 -2.70
C THR A 195 9.43 7.51 -1.37
N ASP A 196 10.57 8.09 -0.98
CA ASP A 196 11.28 7.79 0.27
C ASP A 196 10.53 8.24 1.54
N HIS A 197 9.49 9.08 1.41
CA HIS A 197 8.59 9.38 2.53
C HIS A 197 7.70 8.20 2.92
N PHE A 198 7.60 7.19 2.06
CA PHE A 198 6.73 6.03 2.24
C PHE A 198 7.52 4.75 2.58
N ASP A 199 8.86 4.83 2.68
CA ASP A 199 9.73 3.66 2.86
C ASP A 199 9.38 2.86 4.12
N ALA A 200 9.04 3.53 5.23
CA ALA A 200 8.66 2.85 6.48
C ALA A 200 7.34 2.07 6.33
N PHE A 201 6.38 2.59 5.57
CA PHE A 201 5.09 1.93 5.33
C PHE A 201 5.24 0.78 4.35
N LEU A 202 6.08 0.95 3.31
CA LEU A 202 6.46 -0.13 2.41
C LEU A 202 7.15 -1.27 3.19
N GLU A 203 8.10 -0.95 4.08
CA GLU A 203 8.79 -1.94 4.90
C GLU A 203 7.79 -2.70 5.79
N TRP A 204 6.89 -1.98 6.46
CA TRP A 204 5.85 -2.59 7.28
C TRP A 204 4.96 -3.55 6.47
N ALA A 205 4.46 -3.10 5.31
CA ALA A 205 3.60 -3.91 4.45
C ALA A 205 4.35 -5.13 3.90
N GLN A 206 5.62 -4.96 3.53
CA GLN A 206 6.48 -6.03 3.01
C GLN A 206 6.71 -7.13 4.05
N VAL A 207 6.88 -6.76 5.32
CA VAL A 207 7.08 -7.71 6.43
C VAL A 207 5.79 -8.45 6.76
N ASN A 208 4.65 -7.77 6.74
CA ASN A 208 3.40 -8.32 7.27
C ASN A 208 2.47 -8.97 6.22
N SER A 209 2.57 -8.61 4.95
CA SER A 209 1.64 -9.07 3.90
C SER A 209 1.82 -10.53 3.48
N GLY A 210 2.98 -11.14 3.74
CA GLY A 210 3.33 -12.46 3.22
C GLY A 210 3.57 -12.50 1.70
N VAL A 211 3.58 -11.35 1.03
CA VAL A 211 3.91 -11.21 -0.40
C VAL A 211 5.42 -11.20 -0.59
N ALA A 212 5.90 -11.81 -1.67
CA ALA A 212 7.33 -11.97 -1.92
C ALA A 212 8.08 -10.65 -2.13
N SER A 213 7.43 -9.66 -2.74
CA SER A 213 7.99 -8.33 -3.00
C SER A 213 6.85 -7.32 -3.18
N LEU A 214 7.06 -6.14 -2.63
CA LEU A 214 6.26 -4.93 -2.84
C LEU A 214 7.19 -3.82 -3.30
N ALA A 215 6.64 -2.87 -4.06
CA ALA A 215 7.32 -1.66 -4.48
C ALA A 215 6.36 -0.48 -4.44
N LEU A 216 6.90 0.72 -4.23
CA LEU A 216 6.15 1.96 -4.35
C LEU A 216 6.07 2.38 -5.82
N VAL A 217 4.87 2.72 -6.28
CA VAL A 217 4.61 3.25 -7.62
C VAL A 217 3.88 4.57 -7.44
N ALA A 218 4.33 5.63 -8.12
CA ALA A 218 3.58 6.89 -8.11
C ALA A 218 2.20 6.65 -8.69
N ASP A 219 1.14 7.02 -7.97
CA ASP A 219 -0.21 6.85 -8.50
C ASP A 219 -0.35 7.69 -9.77
N SER A 220 -0.94 7.07 -10.77
CA SER A 220 -1.28 7.69 -12.05
C SER A 220 -2.74 8.15 -12.12
N GLY A 221 -3.50 7.98 -11.04
CA GLY A 221 -4.95 8.18 -10.95
C GLY A 221 -5.73 7.11 -11.70
N VAL A 222 -5.19 5.88 -11.79
CA VAL A 222 -5.81 4.76 -12.52
C VAL A 222 -5.91 3.56 -11.61
N ASP A 223 -7.08 3.39 -10.99
CA ASP A 223 -7.48 2.23 -10.21
C ASP A 223 -7.43 0.96 -11.07
N ASN A 224 -6.27 0.30 -11.13
CA ASN A 224 -6.12 -0.96 -11.87
C ASN A 224 -6.49 -2.14 -10.96
N TYR A 225 -7.73 -2.16 -10.48
CA TYR A 225 -8.34 -3.37 -9.92
C TYR A 225 -8.58 -4.38 -11.06
N PHE A 226 -7.53 -5.05 -11.52
CA PHE A 226 -7.68 -6.28 -12.31
C PHE A 226 -8.10 -7.43 -11.40
N VAL A 227 -9.31 -7.35 -10.83
CA VAL A 227 -9.98 -8.53 -10.32
C VAL A 227 -10.52 -9.29 -11.53
N SER A 228 -9.66 -10.02 -12.24
CA SER A 228 -10.20 -11.20 -12.90
C SER A 228 -10.57 -12.16 -11.78
N GLU A 229 -11.83 -12.11 -11.35
CA GLU A 229 -12.45 -13.22 -10.62
C GLU A 229 -12.05 -14.49 -11.38
N PRO A 230 -11.25 -15.41 -10.79
CA PRO A 230 -11.20 -16.75 -11.33
C PRO A 230 -12.58 -17.30 -11.02
N SER A 231 -13.51 -17.09 -11.95
CA SER A 231 -14.81 -17.73 -11.89
C SER A 231 -14.53 -19.23 -11.83
N SER A 232 -14.58 -19.77 -10.61
CA SER A 232 -14.40 -21.19 -10.31
C SER A 232 -15.36 -22.05 -11.13
N LEU A 233 -16.45 -21.43 -11.61
CA LEU A 233 -17.35 -21.93 -12.65
C LEU A 233 -16.68 -22.21 -14.01
N VAL A 234 -15.77 -21.36 -14.51
CA VAL A 234 -15.10 -21.56 -15.82
C VAL A 234 -14.08 -22.70 -15.77
N ILE A 235 -13.33 -22.82 -14.68
CA ILE A 235 -12.39 -23.94 -14.48
C ILE A 235 -13.15 -25.27 -14.26
N LEU A 236 -14.28 -25.24 -13.55
CA LEU A 236 -15.15 -26.42 -13.39
C LEU A 236 -15.83 -26.80 -14.72
N LEU A 237 -16.30 -25.83 -15.51
CA LEU A 237 -16.93 -26.07 -16.82
C LEU A 237 -15.93 -26.63 -17.85
N LEU A 238 -14.69 -26.13 -17.89
CA LEU A 238 -13.62 -26.69 -18.73
C LEU A 238 -13.24 -28.11 -18.31
N SER A 239 -13.22 -28.40 -17.00
CA SER A 239 -12.92 -29.73 -16.47
C SER A 239 -14.03 -30.75 -16.80
N ILE A 240 -15.30 -30.34 -16.76
CA ILE A 240 -16.44 -31.19 -17.15
C ILE A 240 -16.44 -31.43 -18.67
N CYS A 241 -16.10 -30.43 -19.49
CA CYS A 241 -16.00 -30.59 -20.95
C CYS A 241 -14.89 -31.57 -21.35
N ILE A 242 -13.73 -31.56 -20.68
CA ILE A 242 -12.62 -32.49 -20.98
C ILE A 242 -12.97 -33.93 -20.56
N VAL A 243 -13.62 -34.13 -19.41
CA VAL A 243 -14.05 -35.47 -18.94
C VAL A 243 -15.17 -36.05 -19.83
N LEU A 244 -16.07 -35.21 -20.36
CA LEU A 244 -17.11 -35.66 -21.29
C LEU A 244 -16.55 -36.01 -22.67
N PHE A 245 -15.56 -35.26 -23.18
CA PHE A 245 -14.94 -35.53 -24.49
C PHE A 245 -14.14 -36.85 -24.49
N ILE A 246 -13.43 -37.17 -23.40
CA ILE A 246 -12.69 -38.43 -23.24
C ILE A 246 -13.63 -39.64 -23.15
N LYS A 247 -14.84 -39.48 -22.58
CA LYS A 247 -15.79 -40.58 -22.43
C LYS A 247 -16.55 -40.89 -23.73
N THR A 248 -16.68 -39.94 -24.65
CA THR A 248 -17.38 -40.15 -25.93
C THR A 248 -16.54 -40.82 -27.02
N GLU A 249 -15.21 -40.69 -27.03
CA GLU A 249 -14.38 -41.39 -28.04
C GLU A 249 -14.12 -42.87 -27.74
N SER A 250 -14.40 -43.35 -26.52
CA SER A 250 -14.17 -44.75 -26.15
C SER A 250 -15.30 -45.73 -26.56
N ARG A 251 -16.38 -45.26 -27.21
CA ARG A 251 -17.44 -46.16 -27.72
C ARG A 251 -17.80 -45.88 -29.18
N ARG A 252 -17.11 -46.58 -30.08
CA ARG A 252 -17.66 -47.41 -31.19
C ARG A 252 -16.65 -47.44 -32.33
N ASN A 253 -16.15 -48.63 -32.63
CA ASN A 253 -16.01 -49.14 -33.99
C ASN A 253 -16.05 -50.67 -33.92
N HIS A 254 -17.27 -51.21 -33.83
CA HIS A 254 -17.52 -52.62 -34.11
C HIS A 254 -17.60 -52.73 -35.63
N ILE A 255 -16.52 -53.19 -36.26
CA ILE A 255 -16.53 -53.54 -37.69
C ILE A 255 -16.97 -54.99 -37.77
N GLU A 256 -18.20 -55.23 -38.21
CA GLU A 256 -18.66 -56.55 -38.65
C GLU A 256 -18.01 -56.86 -40.00
N VAL A 257 -17.15 -57.89 -40.02
CA VAL A 257 -16.65 -58.49 -41.27
C VAL A 257 -17.53 -59.70 -41.59
N SER A 258 -18.39 -59.57 -42.59
CA SER A 258 -19.14 -60.69 -43.17
C SER A 258 -18.18 -61.59 -43.97
N GLY A 259 -17.78 -62.71 -43.38
CA GLY A 259 -17.13 -63.81 -44.07
C GLY A 259 -18.14 -64.86 -44.51
N ARG A 260 -18.29 -65.09 -45.81
CA ARG A 260 -18.91 -66.32 -46.34
C ARG A 260 -17.96 -67.49 -46.04
N SER A 261 -18.37 -68.40 -45.17
CA SER A 261 -17.78 -69.74 -45.11
C SER A 261 -18.43 -70.61 -46.18
N LEU A 262 -17.65 -71.45 -46.85
CA LEU A 262 -17.92 -72.89 -46.96
C LEU A 262 -16.70 -73.56 -47.59
N PHE A 263 -16.07 -74.43 -46.82
CA PHE A 263 -15.30 -75.54 -47.36
C PHE A 263 -16.30 -76.60 -47.84
N ALA A 264 -16.18 -76.97 -49.12
CA ALA A 264 -16.16 -78.35 -49.60
C ALA A 264 -15.27 -78.37 -50.85
#